data_AF-A0A9P6BHG6-F1
#
_entry.id   AF-A0A9P6BHG6-F1
#
_cell.length_a   1.000
_cell.length_b   1.000
_cell.length_c   1.000
_cell.angle_alpha   90.00
_cell.angle_beta   90.00
_cell.angle_gamma   90.00
#
_symmetry.space_group_name_H-M   'P 1'
#
loop_
_entity.id
_entity.type
_entity.pdbx_description
1 polymer ?
#
loop_
_entity_poly.entity_id
_entity_poly.type
_entity_poly.pdbx_seq_one_letter_code
_entity_poly.pdbx_strand_id
1 'polypeptide(L)'
;MEFESDEELLADQDIRVRKGINQISSNNLGTGPRTPATTQLSSILLPRSKDVVYTPPRLNTRLDAKLWKQTDWYDIKAPSTFDVRQVGKTLVNRTQGLKNANDALKGRVLEISLADLHKNEEYSFRKIKLRVDEVQGKNCLTNFHGMDMTSDKLRSMVRKWQSIIEAHVDVKTTDGYLLRLFAVAFTKKGVHQVKKTTYAQSAQIRQIRKKMFEIMTAQATSCDLKELVHKFIPELIGAEIEKACKSIYPLRDVFIRKVKILKAPKFDLGKLLELHSSADNETGAKVDRKGDFKEPEVQESV
;
A
#
# COMPACT_ATOMS: atom_id res chain seq x y z
N MET A 1 45.20 34.64 12.46
CA MET A 1 46.23 34.30 11.47
C MET A 1 45.67 33.14 10.65
N GLU A 2 44.57 33.37 9.94
CA GLU A 2 44.46 34.07 8.65
C GLU A 2 45.04 33.23 7.52
N PHE A 3 44.15 32.70 6.68
CA PHE A 3 43.89 33.11 5.28
C PHE A 3 42.55 32.43 4.90
N GLU A 4 41.41 33.14 4.82
CA GLU A 4 40.82 33.79 3.62
C GLU A 4 40.57 32.79 2.48
N SER A 5 39.33 32.37 2.22
CA SER A 5 38.20 33.04 1.52
C SER A 5 38.19 32.72 0.02
N ASP A 6 37.01 32.85 -0.59
CA ASP A 6 36.69 32.82 -2.03
C ASP A 6 36.20 31.44 -2.53
N GLU A 7 35.09 31.30 -3.27
CA GLU A 7 34.15 32.25 -3.84
C GLU A 7 32.87 31.48 -4.27
N GLU A 8 31.71 32.08 -4.03
CA GLU A 8 30.50 31.86 -4.83
C GLU A 8 30.74 32.37 -6.25
N LEU A 9 30.19 31.72 -7.29
CA LEU A 9 29.64 32.32 -8.53
C LEU A 9 29.52 31.28 -9.65
N LEU A 10 28.29 30.99 -10.08
CA LEU A 10 27.87 30.92 -11.50
C LEU A 10 26.41 30.45 -11.59
N ALA A 11 25.52 31.38 -11.24
CA ALA A 11 24.19 31.46 -11.83
C ALA A 11 24.24 32.45 -12.99
N ASP A 12 23.43 32.17 -14.01
CA ASP A 12 23.03 33.05 -15.12
C ASP A 12 24.09 33.53 -16.12
N GLN A 13 24.08 32.88 -17.29
CA GLN A 13 24.37 33.55 -18.57
C GLN A 13 23.31 33.21 -19.63
N ASP A 14 22.49 34.23 -19.87
CA ASP A 14 22.12 34.82 -21.16
C ASP A 14 21.09 34.17 -22.09
N ILE A 15 19.87 34.66 -21.86
CA ILE A 15 18.86 35.10 -22.82
C ILE A 15 19.39 36.29 -23.66
N ARG A 16 19.48 36.12 -24.98
CA ARG A 16 19.33 37.16 -26.03
C ARG A 16 18.98 36.40 -27.32
N VAL A 17 17.91 36.70 -28.07
CA VAL A 17 17.73 37.93 -28.85
C VAL A 17 16.23 38.20 -29.08
N ARG A 18 15.75 39.37 -28.64
CA ARG A 18 14.58 40.08 -29.19
C ARG A 18 15.07 41.45 -29.67
N LYS A 19 14.76 41.83 -30.91
CA LYS A 19 14.79 43.21 -31.43
C LYS A 19 13.64 43.40 -32.44
N GLY A 20 12.99 44.57 -32.38
CA GLY A 20 11.99 45.07 -33.34
C GLY A 20 10.64 45.40 -32.67
N ILE A 21 10.47 46.51 -31.94
CA ILE A 21 10.07 47.87 -32.43
C ILE A 21 8.59 47.87 -32.88
N ASN A 22 7.59 48.24 -32.08
CA ASN A 22 7.07 49.56 -31.62
C ASN A 22 6.25 50.40 -32.63
N GLN A 23 5.09 50.88 -32.14
CA GLN A 23 4.16 51.92 -32.64
C GLN A 23 3.22 51.47 -33.78
N ILE A 24 1.90 51.73 -33.80
CA ILE A 24 1.13 52.96 -33.56
C ILE A 24 -0.33 52.61 -33.18
N SER A 25 -0.86 53.24 -32.14
CA SER A 25 -2.30 53.41 -31.88
C SER A 25 -2.79 54.70 -32.52
N SER A 26 -3.98 54.73 -33.10
CA SER A 26 -5.05 55.69 -32.73
C SER A 26 -6.20 55.74 -33.75
N ASN A 27 -7.42 55.84 -33.21
CA ASN A 27 -8.62 56.49 -33.75
C ASN A 27 -9.46 55.74 -34.81
N ASN A 28 -10.78 55.89 -34.92
CA ASN A 28 -11.93 56.15 -34.03
C ASN A 28 -13.16 56.12 -35.00
N LEU A 29 -14.37 55.80 -34.50
CA LEU A 29 -15.70 55.99 -35.15
C LEU A 29 -16.00 55.02 -36.33
N GLY A 30 -17.17 54.40 -36.52
CA GLY A 30 -18.51 54.57 -35.99
C GLY A 30 -19.54 54.41 -37.14
N THR A 31 -20.63 53.68 -36.89
CA THR A 31 -21.92 53.63 -37.64
C THR A 31 -22.06 52.69 -38.87
N GLY A 32 -23.08 51.80 -38.84
CA GLY A 32 -23.51 50.93 -39.95
C GLY A 32 -24.60 51.57 -40.83
N PRO A 33 -25.57 50.84 -41.41
CA PRO A 33 -25.56 49.52 -42.06
C PRO A 33 -25.99 49.63 -43.54
N ARG A 34 -25.63 48.67 -44.43
CA ARG A 34 -26.31 48.46 -45.73
C ARG A 34 -26.41 46.98 -46.09
N THR A 35 -27.51 46.70 -46.79
CA THR A 35 -28.28 45.47 -47.05
C THR A 35 -27.63 44.46 -48.02
N PRO A 36 -28.24 43.26 -48.22
CA PRO A 36 -27.53 42.03 -48.57
C PRO A 36 -27.46 41.78 -50.09
N ALA A 37 -26.40 41.12 -50.52
CA ALA A 37 -26.31 40.52 -51.86
C ALA A 37 -26.15 39.01 -51.74
N THR A 38 -27.20 38.32 -52.19
CA THR A 38 -27.30 36.88 -52.40
C THR A 38 -26.26 36.41 -53.41
N THR A 39 -25.40 35.45 -53.05
CA THR A 39 -24.72 34.57 -54.01
C THR A 39 -24.42 33.21 -53.37
N GLN A 40 -25.25 32.23 -53.75
CA GLN A 40 -24.94 30.80 -53.97
C GLN A 40 -23.78 30.20 -53.13
N LEU A 41 -24.11 29.57 -51.99
CA LEU A 41 -23.25 28.56 -51.38
C LEU A 41 -23.58 27.20 -51.99
N SER A 42 -22.71 26.72 -52.86
CA SER A 42 -22.67 25.31 -53.24
C SER A 42 -22.35 24.47 -52.01
N SER A 43 -23.28 23.59 -51.68
CA SER A 43 -23.17 22.58 -50.63
C SER A 43 -22.09 21.55 -51.00
N ILE A 44 -20.87 21.77 -50.53
CA ILE A 44 -19.87 20.70 -50.43
C ILE A 44 -20.33 19.79 -49.28
N LEU A 45 -21.09 18.76 -49.63
CA LEU A 45 -21.34 17.61 -48.77
C LEU A 45 -20.00 16.96 -48.42
N LEU A 46 -19.50 17.22 -47.22
CA LEU A 46 -18.51 16.35 -46.60
C LEU A 46 -19.13 14.95 -46.45
N PRO A 47 -18.51 13.88 -46.98
CA PRO A 47 -19.04 12.54 -46.82
C PRO A 47 -19.03 12.17 -45.33
N ARG A 48 -20.20 11.84 -44.81
CA ARG A 48 -20.41 11.23 -43.50
C ARG A 48 -19.41 10.08 -43.33
N SER A 49 -18.58 10.19 -42.31
CA SER A 49 -17.70 9.13 -41.82
C SER A 49 -18.51 7.83 -41.70
N LYS A 50 -18.09 6.81 -42.46
CA LYS A 50 -18.61 5.45 -42.31
C LYS A 50 -18.45 5.04 -40.85
N ASP A 51 -19.52 4.58 -40.24
CA ASP A 51 -19.49 3.93 -38.93
C ASP A 51 -18.45 2.82 -38.95
N VAL A 52 -17.29 3.08 -38.35
CA VAL A 52 -16.32 2.03 -38.03
C VAL A 52 -16.93 1.27 -36.86
N VAL A 53 -17.70 0.24 -37.18
CA VAL A 53 -18.08 -0.77 -36.20
C VAL A 53 -16.78 -1.35 -35.65
N TYR A 54 -16.43 -0.99 -34.42
CA TYR A 54 -15.37 -1.66 -33.69
C TYR A 54 -15.84 -3.09 -33.42
N THR A 55 -15.55 -3.98 -34.36
CA THR A 55 -15.67 -5.41 -34.11
C THR A 55 -14.53 -5.78 -33.16
N PRO A 56 -14.81 -6.29 -31.95
CA PRO A 56 -13.75 -6.78 -31.09
C PRO A 56 -13.01 -7.88 -31.86
N PRO A 57 -11.66 -7.92 -31.82
CA PRO A 57 -10.91 -8.97 -32.49
C PRO A 57 -11.44 -10.32 -32.00
N ARG A 58 -11.82 -11.20 -32.94
CA ARG A 58 -12.21 -12.57 -32.63
C ARG A 58 -11.09 -13.18 -31.80
N LEU A 59 -11.38 -13.52 -30.54
CA LEU A 59 -10.49 -14.30 -29.67
C LEU A 59 -10.09 -15.55 -30.45
N ASN A 60 -8.84 -15.58 -30.85
CA ASN A 60 -8.28 -16.66 -31.65
C ASN A 60 -8.01 -17.81 -30.66
N THR A 61 -9.05 -18.59 -30.36
CA THR A 61 -9.08 -19.61 -29.28
C THR A 61 -7.89 -20.57 -29.29
N ARG A 62 -7.23 -20.74 -30.45
CA ARG A 62 -6.03 -21.56 -30.64
C ARG A 62 -4.76 -20.95 -30.06
N LEU A 63 -4.62 -19.61 -30.11
CA LEU A 63 -3.53 -18.89 -29.44
C LEU A 63 -3.75 -18.84 -27.93
N ASP A 64 -5.00 -18.70 -27.51
CA ASP A 64 -5.35 -18.66 -26.08
C ASP A 64 -5.08 -20.03 -25.42
N ALA A 65 -5.48 -21.14 -26.06
CA ALA A 65 -5.17 -22.51 -25.63
C ALA A 65 -3.66 -22.79 -25.55
N LYS A 66 -2.86 -22.17 -26.43
CA LYS A 66 -1.39 -22.28 -26.40
C LYS A 66 -0.81 -21.48 -25.24
N LEU A 67 -1.37 -20.30 -24.95
CA LEU A 67 -0.91 -19.43 -23.88
C LEU A 67 -1.10 -20.08 -22.50
N TRP A 68 -2.28 -20.65 -22.21
CA TRP A 68 -2.53 -21.33 -20.92
C TRP A 68 -1.66 -22.58 -20.70
N LYS A 69 -1.29 -23.30 -21.77
CA LYS A 69 -0.36 -24.44 -21.68
C LYS A 69 1.07 -24.03 -21.38
N GLN A 70 1.44 -22.78 -21.64
CA GLN A 70 2.78 -22.24 -21.41
C GLN A 70 2.91 -21.53 -20.07
N THR A 71 1.85 -21.44 -19.27
CA THR A 71 1.86 -20.88 -17.93
C THR A 71 1.95 -21.97 -16.87
N ASP A 72 2.69 -21.70 -15.79
CA ASP A 72 2.74 -22.53 -14.60
C ASP A 72 2.16 -21.80 -13.38
N TRP A 73 1.58 -22.58 -12.47
CA TRP A 73 0.98 -22.12 -11.22
C TRP A 73 1.97 -22.23 -10.06
N TYR A 74 2.05 -21.15 -9.29
CA TYR A 74 2.86 -21.04 -8.08
C TYR A 74 1.96 -20.72 -6.89
N ASP A 75 2.28 -21.29 -5.74
CA ASP A 75 1.55 -21.11 -4.48
C ASP A 75 2.13 -19.91 -3.72
N ILE A 76 1.27 -19.00 -3.25
CA ILE A 76 1.67 -17.83 -2.47
C ILE A 76 1.61 -18.16 -0.98
N LYS A 77 2.74 -18.00 -0.30
CA LYS A 77 2.86 -18.18 1.15
C LYS A 77 2.99 -16.85 1.87
N ALA A 78 2.08 -16.61 2.81
CA ALA A 78 2.14 -15.51 3.78
C ALA A 78 3.18 -15.81 4.88
N PRO A 79 3.80 -14.77 5.47
CA PRO A 79 4.67 -14.91 6.64
C PRO A 79 3.96 -15.60 7.82
N SER A 80 4.74 -16.17 8.73
CA SER A 80 4.25 -16.78 9.99
C SER A 80 3.53 -15.83 10.93
N THR A 81 3.55 -14.52 10.67
CA THR A 81 2.81 -13.52 11.45
C THR A 81 1.30 -13.66 11.32
N PHE A 82 0.82 -14.39 10.32
CA PHE A 82 -0.59 -14.63 10.05
C PHE A 82 -0.93 -16.12 10.21
N ASP A 83 -2.13 -16.41 10.68
CA ASP A 83 -2.60 -17.79 10.92
C ASP A 83 -2.71 -18.60 9.62
N VAL A 84 -3.24 -18.00 8.55
CA VAL A 84 -3.39 -18.65 7.24
C VAL A 84 -2.17 -18.37 6.37
N ARG A 85 -1.36 -19.42 6.19
CA ARG A 85 -0.11 -19.33 5.40
C ARG A 85 -0.36 -19.41 3.90
N GLN A 86 -1.31 -20.24 3.47
CA GLN A 86 -1.63 -20.40 2.06
C GLN A 86 -2.67 -19.37 1.64
N VAL A 87 -2.23 -18.34 0.89
CA VAL A 87 -3.12 -17.24 0.48
C VAL A 87 -3.86 -17.57 -0.82
N GLY A 88 -3.14 -18.17 -1.77
CA GLY A 88 -3.68 -18.39 -3.10
C GLY A 88 -2.60 -18.82 -4.10
N LYS A 89 -2.91 -18.71 -5.39
CA LYS A 89 -2.02 -19.10 -6.47
C LYS A 89 -1.79 -17.95 -7.45
N THR A 90 -0.58 -17.84 -7.98
CA THR A 90 -0.23 -16.93 -9.07
C THR A 90 0.24 -17.70 -10.27
N LEU A 91 -0.22 -17.28 -11.44
CA LEU A 91 0.24 -17.81 -12.72
C LEU A 91 1.37 -16.95 -13.30
N VAL A 92 2.35 -17.63 -13.91
CA VAL A 92 3.47 -17.01 -14.63
C VAL A 92 3.82 -17.84 -15.86
N ASN A 93 4.29 -17.17 -16.91
CA ASN A 93 4.80 -17.85 -18.10
C ASN A 93 6.01 -18.70 -17.74
N ARG A 94 6.09 -19.92 -18.28
CA ARG A 94 7.27 -20.77 -18.18
C ARG A 94 8.52 -20.03 -18.63
N THR A 95 9.64 -20.33 -17.98
CA THR A 95 10.94 -19.82 -18.39
C THR A 95 11.19 -20.19 -19.85
N GLN A 96 11.40 -19.19 -20.70
CA GLN A 96 11.67 -19.35 -22.12
C GLN A 96 12.87 -18.46 -22.49
N GLY A 97 13.98 -19.11 -22.88
CA GLY A 97 15.23 -18.41 -23.21
C GLY A 97 15.74 -17.57 -22.04
N LEU A 98 15.91 -16.26 -22.27
CA LEU A 98 16.45 -15.31 -21.29
C LEU A 98 15.41 -14.78 -20.28
N LYS A 99 14.12 -15.11 -20.46
CA LYS A 99 13.05 -14.64 -19.56
C LYS A 99 12.79 -15.69 -18.49
N ASN A 100 13.29 -15.43 -17.28
CA ASN A 100 13.09 -16.31 -16.14
C ASN A 100 11.72 -16.09 -15.48
N ALA A 101 11.01 -17.17 -15.16
CA ALA A 101 9.74 -17.11 -14.44
C ALA A 101 9.92 -16.50 -13.03
N ASN A 102 11.02 -16.79 -12.35
CA ASN A 102 11.28 -16.30 -10.99
C ASN A 102 11.38 -14.77 -10.94
N ASP A 103 12.05 -14.15 -11.91
CA ASP A 103 12.20 -12.69 -11.94
C ASP A 103 10.87 -11.99 -12.21
N ALA A 104 9.96 -12.63 -12.94
CA ALA A 104 8.61 -12.14 -13.18
C ALA A 104 7.66 -12.32 -11.98
N LEU A 105 7.97 -13.26 -11.08
CA LEU A 105 7.23 -13.49 -9.82
C LEU A 105 7.68 -12.53 -8.73
N LYS A 106 9.00 -12.31 -8.60
CA LYS A 106 9.57 -11.40 -7.60
C LYS A 106 9.09 -9.97 -7.84
N GLY A 107 8.84 -9.24 -6.76
CA GLY A 107 8.35 -7.85 -6.80
C GLY A 107 6.84 -7.70 -7.02
N ARG A 108 6.09 -8.78 -7.26
CA ARG A 108 4.61 -8.71 -7.28
C ARG A 108 4.10 -8.32 -5.90
N VAL A 109 3.23 -7.31 -5.87
CA VAL A 109 2.53 -6.88 -4.65
C VAL A 109 1.10 -7.36 -4.72
N LEU A 110 0.72 -8.16 -3.72
CA LEU A 110 -0.60 -8.75 -3.56
C LEU A 110 -1.34 -7.99 -2.49
N GLU A 111 -2.57 -7.56 -2.77
CA GLU A 111 -3.46 -6.93 -1.80
C GLU A 111 -4.49 -7.96 -1.35
N ILE A 112 -4.49 -8.27 -0.06
CA ILE A 112 -5.30 -9.35 0.54
C ILE A 112 -6.04 -8.77 1.75
N SER A 113 -7.25 -9.25 2.01
CA SER A 113 -7.98 -8.89 3.23
C SER A 113 -7.36 -9.57 4.44
N LEU A 114 -7.26 -8.84 5.57
CA LEU A 114 -6.79 -9.43 6.82
C LEU A 114 -7.75 -10.52 7.33
N ALA A 115 -9.04 -10.44 6.98
CA ALA A 115 -10.01 -11.48 7.32
C ALA A 115 -9.64 -12.84 6.72
N ASP A 116 -9.13 -12.86 5.48
CA ASP A 116 -8.72 -14.11 4.82
C ASP A 116 -7.45 -14.69 5.45
N LEU A 117 -6.60 -13.83 6.03
CA LEU A 117 -5.35 -14.22 6.68
C LEU A 117 -5.52 -14.72 8.12
N HIS A 118 -6.57 -14.27 8.83
CA HIS A 118 -6.84 -14.59 10.25
C HIS A 118 -8.17 -15.33 10.48
N LYS A 119 -8.93 -15.63 9.43
CA LYS A 119 -10.28 -16.25 9.50
C LYS A 119 -11.25 -15.52 10.45
N ASN A 120 -11.08 -14.22 10.65
CA ASN A 120 -11.95 -13.39 11.46
C ASN A 120 -12.51 -12.23 10.62
N GLU A 121 -13.84 -12.19 10.50
CA GLU A 121 -14.56 -11.22 9.67
C GLU A 121 -14.47 -9.78 10.18
N GLU A 122 -14.24 -9.57 11.48
CA GLU A 122 -14.11 -8.22 12.06
C GLU A 122 -12.97 -7.42 11.40
N TYR A 123 -11.94 -8.10 10.94
CA TYR A 123 -10.76 -7.51 10.30
C TYR A 123 -10.91 -7.32 8.78
N SER A 124 -12.10 -7.53 8.21
CA SER A 124 -12.35 -7.43 6.76
C SER A 124 -12.03 -6.05 6.17
N PHE A 125 -12.12 -5.00 6.98
CA PHE A 125 -11.80 -3.64 6.53
C PHE A 125 -10.29 -3.35 6.41
N ARG A 126 -9.41 -4.27 6.85
CA ARG A 126 -7.95 -4.09 6.76
C ARG A 126 -7.43 -4.84 5.54
N LYS A 127 -6.66 -4.14 4.71
CA LYS A 127 -6.02 -4.67 3.52
C LYS A 127 -4.53 -4.70 3.73
N ILE A 128 -3.95 -5.90 3.66
CA ILE A 128 -2.52 -6.14 3.80
C ILE A 128 -1.91 -6.26 2.41
N LYS A 129 -0.79 -5.58 2.20
CA LYS A 129 0.01 -5.67 1.00
C LYS A 129 1.20 -6.57 1.27
N LEU A 130 1.26 -7.70 0.58
CA LEU A 130 2.35 -8.67 0.64
C LEU A 130 3.14 -8.62 -0.66
N ARG A 131 4.46 -8.43 -0.57
CA ARG A 131 5.36 -8.45 -1.74
C ARG A 131 6.03 -9.82 -1.83
N VAL A 132 6.08 -10.42 -3.03
CA VAL A 132 6.88 -11.62 -3.28
C VAL A 132 8.36 -11.23 -3.35
N ASP A 133 9.18 -11.74 -2.43
CA ASP A 133 10.61 -11.45 -2.38
C ASP A 133 11.44 -12.62 -2.92
N GLU A 134 11.07 -13.86 -2.62
CA GLU A 134 11.79 -15.05 -3.07
C GLU A 134 10.85 -16.17 -3.55
N VAL A 135 11.32 -17.00 -4.48
CA VAL A 135 10.58 -18.16 -4.99
C VAL A 135 11.36 -19.44 -4.67
N GLN A 136 10.74 -20.34 -3.92
CA GLN A 136 11.30 -21.65 -3.55
C GLN A 136 10.52 -22.77 -4.22
N GLY A 137 11.09 -23.33 -5.29
CA GLY A 137 10.39 -24.32 -6.10
C GLY A 137 9.09 -23.74 -6.66
N LYS A 138 7.94 -24.24 -6.19
CA LYS A 138 6.61 -23.71 -6.56
C LYS A 138 6.02 -22.73 -5.54
N ASN A 139 6.72 -22.44 -4.44
CA ASN A 139 6.23 -21.56 -3.38
C ASN A 139 6.83 -20.15 -3.53
N CYS A 140 5.98 -19.14 -3.57
CA CYS A 140 6.37 -17.73 -3.50
C CYS A 140 6.33 -17.28 -2.03
N LEU A 141 7.50 -16.96 -1.47
CA LEU A 141 7.62 -16.41 -0.12
C LEU A 141 7.37 -14.90 -0.17
N THR A 142 6.42 -14.44 0.64
CA THR A 142 6.05 -13.03 0.69
C THR A 142 6.54 -12.34 1.95
N ASN A 143 6.69 -11.02 1.87
CA ASN A 143 7.03 -10.14 2.98
C ASN A 143 5.99 -9.03 3.10
N PHE A 144 5.84 -8.45 4.30
CA PHE A 144 4.96 -7.32 4.51
C PHE A 144 5.46 -6.09 3.75
N HIS A 145 4.59 -5.48 2.95
CA HIS A 145 4.91 -4.29 2.15
C HIS A 145 4.15 -3.03 2.61
N GLY A 146 2.96 -3.23 3.18
CA GLY A 146 2.15 -2.12 3.69
C GLY A 146 0.76 -2.56 4.12
N MET A 147 0.02 -1.62 4.68
CA MET A 147 -1.35 -1.82 5.14
C MET A 147 -2.19 -0.63 4.72
N ASP A 148 -3.44 -0.86 4.33
CA ASP A 148 -4.43 0.18 4.07
C ASP A 148 -5.78 -0.25 4.66
N MET A 149 -6.67 0.70 4.86
CA MET A 149 -8.07 0.38 5.18
C MET A 149 -8.91 0.36 3.90
N THR A 150 -10.03 -0.36 3.93
CA THR A 150 -11.03 -0.31 2.86
C THR A 150 -11.69 1.07 2.78
N SER A 151 -12.10 1.46 1.58
CA SER A 151 -12.67 2.80 1.33
C SER A 151 -14.03 2.99 1.98
N ASP A 152 -14.83 1.93 2.05
CA ASP A 152 -16.13 1.87 2.72
C ASP A 152 -15.99 2.15 4.22
N LYS A 153 -15.09 1.46 4.92
CA LYS A 153 -14.83 1.71 6.34
C LYS A 153 -14.35 3.14 6.58
N LEU A 154 -13.40 3.64 5.79
CA LEU A 154 -12.94 5.02 5.87
C LEU A 154 -14.07 6.04 5.71
N ARG A 155 -14.92 5.86 4.70
CA ARG A 155 -16.08 6.75 4.43
C ARG A 155 -17.14 6.66 5.53
N SER A 156 -17.32 5.49 6.16
CA SER A 156 -18.32 5.29 7.21
C SER A 156 -18.01 6.03 8.52
N MET A 157 -16.73 6.24 8.82
CA MET A 157 -16.26 6.94 10.03
C MET A 157 -16.33 8.45 9.87
N VAL A 158 -16.12 8.95 8.64
CA VAL A 158 -16.18 10.38 8.32
C VAL A 158 -17.64 10.84 8.31
N ARG A 159 -18.08 11.42 9.43
CA ARG A 159 -19.42 12.00 9.61
C ARG A 159 -19.34 13.50 9.88
N LYS A 160 -20.45 14.21 9.65
CA LYS A 160 -20.60 15.62 10.02
C LYS A 160 -20.63 15.79 11.55
N TRP A 161 -20.41 17.02 12.02
CA TRP A 161 -20.56 17.43 13.43
C TRP A 161 -19.51 16.91 14.41
N GLN A 162 -18.37 16.44 13.90
CA GLN A 162 -17.20 16.01 14.65
C GLN A 162 -15.93 16.52 13.96
N SER A 163 -14.84 16.63 14.70
CA SER A 163 -13.53 16.99 14.15
C SER A 163 -12.81 15.72 13.69
N ILE A 164 -12.12 15.82 12.56
CA ILE A 164 -11.21 14.79 12.06
C ILE A 164 -9.80 15.18 12.46
N ILE A 165 -9.08 14.26 13.09
CA ILE A 165 -7.70 14.47 13.52
C ILE A 165 -6.84 13.46 12.79
N GLU A 166 -6.05 13.96 11.83
CA GLU A 166 -5.09 13.18 11.08
C GLU A 166 -3.67 13.46 11.56
N ALA A 167 -2.85 12.41 11.60
CA ALA A 167 -1.44 12.45 11.97
C ALA A 167 -0.65 11.51 11.05
N HIS A 168 0.56 11.91 10.66
CA HIS A 168 1.50 11.03 9.95
C HIS A 168 2.91 11.17 10.54
N VAL A 169 3.63 10.06 10.62
CA VAL A 169 5.00 10.01 11.15
C VAL A 169 5.84 9.09 10.28
N ASP A 170 7.09 9.49 10.06
CA ASP A 170 8.14 8.65 9.51
C ASP A 170 8.96 8.05 10.65
N VAL A 171 8.98 6.72 10.73
CA VAL A 171 9.69 6.00 11.79
C VAL A 171 10.60 4.97 11.17
N LYS A 172 11.79 4.82 11.75
CA LYS A 172 12.72 3.75 11.43
C LYS A 172 12.57 2.65 12.48
N THR A 173 12.32 1.43 12.03
CA THR A 173 12.34 0.22 12.86
C THR A 173 13.78 -0.19 13.18
N THR A 174 13.94 -1.01 14.20
CA THR A 174 15.19 -1.69 14.59
C THR A 174 15.83 -2.45 13.43
N ASP A 175 15.04 -3.15 12.62
CA ASP A 175 15.45 -3.89 11.43
C ASP A 175 15.97 -3.01 10.26
N GLY A 176 15.82 -1.70 10.37
CA GLY A 176 16.23 -0.75 9.34
C GLY A 176 15.19 -0.48 8.26
N TYR A 177 13.94 -0.95 8.41
CA TYR A 177 12.82 -0.48 7.56
C TYR A 177 12.44 0.94 7.96
N LEU A 178 12.26 1.81 6.96
CA LEU A 178 11.72 3.15 7.12
C LEU A 178 10.25 3.13 6.71
N LEU A 179 9.36 3.38 7.68
CA LEU A 179 7.92 3.29 7.53
C LEU A 179 7.29 4.68 7.68
N ARG A 180 6.25 4.96 6.87
CA ARG A 180 5.33 6.08 7.09
C ARG A 180 4.01 5.56 7.60
N LEU A 181 3.69 5.90 8.84
CA LEU A 181 2.44 5.55 9.51
C LEU A 181 1.47 6.72 9.40
N PHE A 182 0.24 6.44 9.00
CA PHE A 182 -0.87 7.39 8.98
C PHE A 182 -1.90 6.96 10.02
N ALA A 183 -2.18 7.82 10.98
CA ALA A 183 -3.22 7.62 11.97
C ALA A 183 -4.37 8.61 11.76
N VAL A 184 -5.59 8.15 12.01
CA VAL A 184 -6.81 8.95 11.98
C VAL A 184 -7.56 8.73 13.28
N ALA A 185 -8.14 9.81 13.80
CA ALA A 185 -9.00 9.79 14.97
C ALA A 185 -10.17 10.74 14.78
N PHE A 186 -11.30 10.43 15.42
CA PHE A 186 -12.49 11.26 15.41
C PHE A 186 -12.88 11.66 16.83
N THR A 187 -13.45 12.85 16.99
CA THR A 187 -13.96 13.27 18.29
C THR A 187 -15.23 12.48 18.66
N LYS A 188 -15.33 12.10 19.93
CA LYS A 188 -16.47 11.36 20.48
C LYS A 188 -17.47 12.32 21.10
N LYS A 189 -18.76 12.09 20.83
CA LYS A 189 -19.85 12.78 21.53
C LYS A 189 -20.00 12.22 22.95
N GLY A 190 -20.05 13.11 23.94
CA GLY A 190 -20.37 12.73 25.31
C GLY A 190 -21.80 12.22 25.44
N VAL A 191 -22.06 11.27 26.34
CA VAL A 191 -23.39 10.66 26.53
C VAL A 191 -24.43 11.71 26.90
N HIS A 192 -24.09 12.62 27.82
CA HIS A 192 -24.99 13.70 28.29
C HIS A 192 -24.85 15.00 27.50
N GLN A 193 -24.22 14.97 26.32
CA GLN A 193 -23.99 16.17 25.54
C GLN A 193 -25.23 16.56 24.72
N VAL A 194 -25.86 17.67 25.11
CA VAL A 194 -27.03 18.24 24.41
C VAL A 194 -26.64 18.77 23.02
N LYS A 195 -25.49 19.44 22.91
CA LYS A 195 -24.99 19.97 21.63
C LYS A 195 -24.80 18.84 20.62
N LYS A 196 -25.28 19.06 19.39
CA LYS A 196 -25.08 18.12 18.27
C LYS A 196 -23.62 18.05 17.82
N THR A 197 -22.86 19.14 18.00
CA THR A 197 -21.49 19.28 17.51
C THR A 197 -20.45 18.92 18.56
N THR A 198 -19.36 18.30 18.11
CA THR A 198 -18.24 17.82 18.94
C THR A 198 -16.92 18.30 18.34
N TYR A 199 -16.81 19.61 18.15
CA TYR A 199 -15.61 20.20 17.57
C TYR A 199 -14.54 20.42 18.64
N ALA A 200 -13.36 19.87 18.42
CA ALA A 200 -12.18 20.18 19.23
C ALA A 200 -11.60 21.52 18.80
N GLN A 201 -11.11 22.32 19.76
CA GLN A 201 -10.43 23.56 19.46
C GLN A 201 -9.07 23.30 18.78
N SER A 202 -8.57 24.25 17.99
CA SER A 202 -7.28 24.11 17.28
C SER A 202 -6.11 23.79 18.21
N ALA A 203 -6.10 24.32 19.43
CA ALA A 203 -5.08 24.01 20.44
C ALA A 203 -5.14 22.53 20.89
N GLN A 204 -6.35 22.02 21.16
CA GLN A 204 -6.57 20.61 21.53
C GLN A 204 -6.16 19.67 20.39
N ILE A 205 -6.49 20.01 19.13
CA ILE A 205 -6.09 19.22 17.96
C ILE A 205 -4.56 19.11 17.86
N ARG A 206 -3.83 20.22 18.10
CA ARG A 206 -2.36 20.21 18.10
C ARG A 206 -1.80 19.34 19.22
N GLN A 207 -2.36 19.41 20.43
CA GLN A 207 -1.94 18.59 21.56
C GLN A 207 -2.20 17.10 21.31
N ILE A 208 -3.37 16.74 20.75
CA ILE A 208 -3.70 15.35 20.38
C ILE A 208 -2.72 14.84 19.32
N ARG A 209 -2.43 15.62 18.26
CA ARG A 209 -1.44 15.23 17.25
C ARG A 209 -0.05 15.01 17.84
N LYS A 210 0.39 15.85 18.78
CA LYS A 210 1.66 15.66 19.49
C LYS A 210 1.67 14.31 20.23
N LYS A 211 0.60 13.97 20.95
CA LYS A 211 0.46 12.68 21.64
C LYS A 211 0.43 11.49 20.69
N MET A 212 -0.25 11.62 19.54
CA MET A 212 -0.25 10.59 18.49
C MET A 212 1.17 10.35 17.97
N PHE A 213 1.93 11.41 17.72
CA PHE A 213 3.32 11.30 17.27
C PHE A 213 4.23 10.61 18.29
N GLU A 214 4.12 11.00 19.56
CA GLU A 214 4.88 10.41 20.66
C GLU A 214 4.65 8.88 20.75
N ILE A 215 3.38 8.45 20.79
CA ILE A 215 3.02 7.03 20.95
C ILE A 215 3.40 6.21 19.71
N MET A 216 3.10 6.72 18.51
CA MET A 216 3.45 6.02 17.27
C MET A 216 4.96 5.84 17.13
N THR A 217 5.74 6.87 17.47
CA THR A 217 7.21 6.82 17.39
C THR A 217 7.77 5.84 18.43
N ALA A 218 7.27 5.90 19.68
CA ALA A 218 7.71 5.01 20.75
C ALA A 218 7.48 3.53 20.40
N GLN A 219 6.27 3.18 19.97
CA GLN A 219 5.88 1.80 19.66
C GLN A 219 6.56 1.22 18.42
N ALA A 220 6.86 2.05 17.41
CA ALA A 220 7.46 1.62 16.16
C ALA A 220 8.99 1.65 16.15
N THR A 221 9.63 2.49 16.98
CA THR A 221 11.10 2.52 17.09
C THR A 221 11.63 1.37 17.95
N SER A 222 10.84 0.90 18.93
CA SER A 222 11.26 -0.17 19.84
C SER A 222 11.15 -1.58 19.26
N CYS A 223 10.48 -1.75 18.11
CA CYS A 223 10.06 -3.05 17.61
C CYS A 223 10.55 -3.33 16.20
N ASP A 224 10.76 -4.61 15.94
CA ASP A 224 11.01 -5.18 14.61
C ASP A 224 9.76 -5.13 13.74
N LEU A 225 9.93 -5.30 12.42
CA LEU A 225 8.79 -5.26 11.50
C LEU A 225 7.75 -6.36 11.82
N LYS A 226 8.23 -7.54 12.22
CA LYS A 226 7.40 -8.69 12.61
C LYS A 226 6.48 -8.35 13.80
N GLU A 227 7.07 -7.84 14.88
CA GLU A 227 6.34 -7.45 16.08
C GLU A 227 5.39 -6.29 15.82
N LEU A 228 5.81 -5.33 14.99
CA LEU A 228 4.99 -4.18 14.65
C LEU A 228 3.73 -4.58 13.88
N VAL A 229 3.82 -5.58 12.98
CA VAL A 229 2.64 -6.16 12.32
C VAL A 229 1.70 -6.82 13.34
N HIS A 230 2.23 -7.55 14.33
CA HIS A 230 1.41 -8.10 15.41
C HIS A 230 0.71 -7.02 16.26
N LYS A 231 1.29 -5.82 16.39
CA LYS A 231 0.62 -4.68 17.05
C LYS A 231 -0.47 -4.04 16.17
N PHE A 232 -0.34 -4.12 14.85
CA PHE A 232 -1.32 -3.56 13.90
C PHE A 232 -2.60 -4.38 13.81
N ILE A 233 -2.52 -5.71 13.95
CA ILE A 233 -3.68 -6.61 13.78
C ILE A 233 -4.78 -6.34 14.84
N PRO A 234 -4.49 -6.39 16.17
CA PRO A 234 -5.45 -6.04 17.22
C PRO A 234 -5.45 -4.55 17.57
N GLU A 235 -4.76 -3.70 16.79
CA GLU A 235 -4.81 -2.24 16.90
C GLU A 235 -4.37 -1.66 18.25
N LEU A 236 -3.36 -2.26 18.90
CA LEU A 236 -2.88 -1.84 20.22
C LEU A 236 -2.48 -0.36 20.25
N ILE A 237 -1.87 0.13 19.16
CA ILE A 237 -1.45 1.53 19.03
C ILE A 237 -2.67 2.47 19.00
N GLY A 238 -3.77 2.06 18.37
CA GLY A 238 -5.01 2.85 18.33
C GLY A 238 -5.62 3.00 19.72
N ALA A 239 -5.71 1.88 20.45
CA ALA A 239 -6.22 1.84 21.82
C ALA A 239 -5.34 2.66 22.80
N GLU A 240 -4.02 2.61 22.65
CA GLU A 240 -3.09 3.39 23.47
C GLU A 240 -3.25 4.90 23.23
N ILE A 241 -3.40 5.32 21.97
CA ILE A 241 -3.69 6.71 21.61
C ILE A 241 -5.02 7.17 22.22
N GLU A 242 -6.08 6.36 22.14
CA GLU A 242 -7.39 6.69 22.73
C GLU A 242 -7.28 6.91 24.24
N LYS A 243 -6.59 6.00 24.94
CA LYS A 243 -6.38 6.08 26.39
C LYS A 243 -5.59 7.34 26.79
N ALA A 244 -4.51 7.65 26.09
CA ALA A 244 -3.67 8.80 26.39
C ALA A 244 -4.35 10.15 26.06
N CYS A 245 -5.15 10.20 24.99
CA CYS A 245 -5.80 11.44 24.56
C CYS A 245 -7.09 11.75 25.31
N LYS A 246 -7.66 10.78 26.06
CA LYS A 246 -8.89 10.95 26.83
C LYS A 246 -8.86 12.14 27.80
N SER A 247 -7.69 12.50 28.32
CA SER A 247 -7.52 13.67 29.19
C SER A 247 -7.67 15.01 28.47
N ILE A 248 -7.44 15.08 27.16
CA ILE A 248 -7.52 16.32 26.37
C ILE A 248 -8.93 16.45 25.77
N TYR A 249 -9.34 15.40 25.05
CA TYR A 249 -10.65 15.32 24.42
C TYR A 249 -11.00 13.84 24.19
N PRO A 250 -12.23 13.38 24.46
CA PRO A 250 -12.61 12.00 24.21
C PRO A 250 -12.61 11.70 22.70
N LEU A 251 -11.85 10.67 22.30
CA LEU A 251 -11.76 10.20 20.92
C LEU A 251 -12.62 8.95 20.72
N ARG A 252 -12.90 8.63 19.45
CA ARG A 252 -13.43 7.35 18.99
C ARG A 252 -12.81 7.02 17.63
N ASP A 253 -12.92 5.75 17.22
CA ASP A 253 -12.51 5.29 15.90
C ASP A 253 -11.05 5.70 15.59
N VAL A 254 -10.14 5.38 16.52
CA VAL A 254 -8.71 5.69 16.42
C VAL A 254 -8.01 4.54 15.72
N PHE A 255 -7.63 4.74 14.46
CA PHE A 255 -7.02 3.69 13.64
C PHE A 255 -5.74 4.15 12.99
N ILE A 256 -4.81 3.21 12.81
CA ILE A 256 -3.75 3.35 11.80
C ILE A 256 -4.40 3.09 10.44
N ARG A 257 -4.62 4.19 9.71
CA ARG A 257 -5.25 4.22 8.40
C ARG A 257 -4.40 3.56 7.33
N LYS A 258 -3.11 3.86 7.33
CA LYS A 258 -2.20 3.41 6.27
C LYS A 258 -0.78 3.27 6.79
N VAL A 259 -0.10 2.23 6.32
CA VAL A 259 1.33 2.01 6.54
C VAL A 259 1.99 1.86 5.19
N LYS A 260 3.03 2.66 4.94
CA LYS A 260 3.85 2.59 3.74
C LYS A 260 5.28 2.25 4.13
N ILE A 261 5.90 1.29 3.45
CA ILE A 261 7.36 1.16 3.49
C ILE A 261 7.93 2.19 2.52
N LEU A 262 8.74 3.11 3.03
CA LEU A 262 9.48 4.09 2.22
C LEU A 262 10.81 3.50 1.77
N LYS A 263 11.52 2.84 2.67
CA LYS A 263 12.81 2.20 2.39
C LYS A 263 12.86 0.84 3.06
N ALA A 264 13.17 -0.18 2.28
CA ALA A 264 13.53 -1.50 2.79
C ALA A 264 15.06 -1.60 2.95
N PRO A 265 15.55 -2.34 3.95
CA PRO A 265 16.97 -2.69 4.05
C PRO A 265 17.37 -3.61 2.89
N LYS A 266 18.68 -3.87 2.77
CA LYS A 266 19.19 -4.82 1.76
C LYS A 266 18.54 -6.19 1.98
N PHE A 267 18.12 -6.81 0.88
CA PHE A 267 17.48 -8.12 0.92
C PHE A 267 18.41 -9.15 1.57
N ASP A 268 17.89 -9.86 2.56
CA ASP A 268 18.56 -10.93 3.27
C ASP A 268 17.66 -12.17 3.27
N LEU A 269 18.16 -13.25 2.67
CA LEU A 269 17.44 -14.52 2.57
C LEU A 269 17.26 -15.17 3.95
N GLY A 270 18.20 -14.99 4.88
CA GLY A 270 18.13 -15.55 6.22
C GLY A 270 16.93 -15.00 7.00
N LYS A 271 16.79 -13.67 7.02
CA LYS A 271 15.63 -13.00 7.66
C LYS A 271 14.30 -13.39 7.03
N LEU A 272 14.25 -13.51 5.70
CA LEU A 272 13.02 -13.94 5.02
C LEU A 272 12.67 -15.39 5.40
N LEU A 273 13.65 -16.28 5.40
CA LEU A 273 13.46 -17.66 5.83
C LEU A 273 13.01 -17.73 7.29
N GLU A 274 13.54 -16.89 8.17
CA GLU A 274 13.13 -16.82 9.57
C GLU A 274 11.65 -16.45 9.72
N LEU A 275 11.18 -15.46 8.94
CA LEU A 275 9.76 -15.08 8.90
C LEU A 275 8.85 -16.21 8.39
N HIS A 276 9.40 -17.15 7.63
CA HIS A 276 8.69 -18.32 7.10
C HIS A 276 9.03 -19.62 7.84
N SER A 277 9.99 -19.63 8.75
CA SER A 277 10.33 -20.75 9.62
C SER A 277 9.57 -20.61 10.93
N SER A 278 8.93 -21.69 11.40
CA SER A 278 7.95 -21.77 12.52
C SER A 278 6.56 -21.19 12.18
N ALA A 279 5.47 -21.98 12.21
CA ALA A 279 4.89 -22.61 13.40
C ALA A 279 4.47 -24.11 13.27
N ASP A 280 5.22 -24.96 12.56
CA ASP A 280 5.01 -26.43 12.57
C ASP A 280 6.12 -27.18 13.34
N ASN A 281 6.77 -26.52 14.30
CA ASN A 281 7.32 -27.24 15.44
C ASN A 281 6.28 -27.11 16.55
N GLU A 282 5.20 -27.89 16.43
CA GLU A 282 4.61 -28.45 17.63
C GLU A 282 5.77 -28.97 18.48
N THR A 283 5.95 -28.34 19.64
CA THR A 283 6.63 -28.94 20.77
C THR A 283 6.14 -30.38 20.93
N GLY A 284 6.91 -31.33 20.42
CA GLY A 284 6.77 -32.77 20.57
C GLY A 284 5.33 -33.27 20.53
N ALA A 285 4.82 -33.60 19.33
CA ALA A 285 3.83 -34.67 19.24
C ALA A 285 4.44 -35.89 19.95
N LYS A 286 3.93 -36.18 21.15
CA LYS A 286 4.35 -37.31 21.97
C LYS A 286 4.06 -38.55 21.13
N VAL A 287 5.08 -39.12 20.50
CA VAL A 287 4.98 -40.42 19.87
C VAL A 287 4.67 -41.38 21.01
N ASP A 288 3.41 -41.77 21.15
CA ASP A 288 3.04 -42.92 21.96
C ASP A 288 3.77 -44.12 21.34
N ARG A 289 4.91 -44.48 21.93
CA ARG A 289 5.56 -45.77 21.70
C ARG A 289 4.65 -46.85 22.27
N LYS A 290 3.60 -47.21 21.53
CA LYS A 290 2.85 -48.44 21.76
C LYS A 290 3.55 -49.57 21.02
N GLY A 291 4.16 -50.48 21.79
CA GLY A 291 4.26 -51.89 21.45
C GLY A 291 5.48 -52.33 20.64
N ASP A 292 6.46 -52.87 21.36
CA ASP A 292 7.29 -54.04 21.03
C ASP A 292 8.19 -53.99 19.78
N PHE A 293 9.40 -53.45 19.97
CA PHE A 293 10.55 -53.86 19.18
C PHE A 293 10.95 -55.28 19.62
N LYS A 294 10.65 -56.28 18.79
CA LYS A 294 11.13 -57.65 18.96
C LYS A 294 12.49 -57.78 18.26
N GLU A 295 13.53 -57.93 19.07
CA GLU A 295 14.90 -58.16 18.63
C GLU A 295 14.98 -59.49 17.84
N PRO A 296 15.58 -59.54 16.64
CA PRO A 296 15.69 -60.80 15.91
C PRO A 296 16.69 -61.73 16.62
N GLU A 297 16.29 -63.00 16.76
CA GLU A 297 17.12 -64.05 17.38
C GLU A 297 18.47 -64.18 16.67
N VAL A 298 19.54 -64.23 17.47
CA VAL A 298 20.91 -64.42 17.01
C VAL A 298 21.01 -65.79 16.35
N GLN A 299 21.37 -65.83 15.07
CA GLN A 299 21.70 -67.09 14.39
C GLN A 299 22.96 -67.68 15.03
N GLU A 300 22.81 -68.82 15.70
CA GLU A 300 23.95 -69.64 16.09
C GLU A 300 24.69 -70.12 14.83
N SER A 301 25.99 -69.88 14.83
CA SER A 301 26.93 -70.31 13.80
C SER A 301 26.94 -71.83 13.62
N VAL A 302 26.77 -72.29 12.38
CA VAL A 302 27.48 -73.44 11.78
C VAL A 302 27.72 -73.14 10.30
#